data_AF-A0A6G3SS91-F1
#
_entry.id   AF-A0A6G3SS91-F1
#
_cell.length_a   1.000
_cell.length_b   1.000
_cell.length_c   1.000
_cell.angle_alpha   90.00
_cell.angle_beta   90.00
_cell.angle_gamma   90.00
#
_symmetry.space_group_name_H-M   'P 1'
#
loop_
_entity.id
_entity.type
_entity.pdbx_description
1 polymer ?
#
loop_
_entity_poly.entity_id
_entity_poly.type
_entity_poly.pdbx_seq_one_letter_code
_entity_poly.pdbx_strand_id
1 'polypeptide(L)'
;WIADAHGPALRRAGTPVAVDLGYGAAPWTAVELLDRLRTAEPRTVVAGIEIDPERVAAAQPYAREGLTFVHGGFEVPLDVRPLLIRAANVLRQYDEDQVAEVWGRLCSRLAPDGLLVEGTCDEIGRRHVWVALGPEGPRTVTFATRLGSLERPSDLAERLPKALIHRNVPGEPVHAFLRDFDRAWATASPYASLGARQRWIAAVRAVSGDWPVTDGARRWRQGEITVPWDALRPSGR
;
A
#
# COMPACT_ATOMS: atom_id res chain seq x y z
N TRP A 1 1.03 -8.43 1.95
CA TRP A 1 -0.27 -7.84 2.35
C TRP A 1 -1.36 -8.05 1.30
N ILE A 2 -1.20 -7.66 0.02
CA ILE A 2 -2.26 -7.75 -1.01
C ILE A 2 -2.90 -9.14 -1.14
N ALA A 3 -2.09 -10.19 -1.31
CA ALA A 3 -2.58 -11.57 -1.43
C ALA A 3 -3.39 -12.04 -0.20
N ASP A 4 -3.16 -11.42 0.95
CA ASP A 4 -3.84 -11.71 2.19
C ASP A 4 -5.16 -10.94 2.31
N ALA A 5 -5.13 -9.62 2.10
CA ALA A 5 -6.31 -8.76 2.17
C ALA A 5 -7.28 -8.98 1.00
N HIS A 6 -6.77 -9.32 -0.17
CA HIS A 6 -7.53 -9.40 -1.42
C HIS A 6 -7.62 -10.82 -2.02
N GLY A 7 -6.95 -11.80 -1.40
CA GLY A 7 -6.95 -13.20 -1.86
C GLY A 7 -8.34 -13.81 -2.10
N PRO A 8 -9.35 -13.59 -1.24
CA PRO A 8 -10.70 -14.09 -1.47
C PRO A 8 -11.35 -13.54 -2.75
N ALA A 9 -11.12 -12.27 -3.10
CA ALA A 9 -11.65 -11.70 -4.34
C ALA A 9 -10.93 -12.25 -5.57
N LEU A 10 -9.59 -12.39 -5.50
CA LEU A 10 -8.79 -13.01 -6.57
C LEU A 10 -9.24 -14.44 -6.87
N ARG A 11 -9.42 -15.29 -5.85
CA ARG A 11 -9.84 -16.70 -6.04
C ARG A 11 -11.26 -16.88 -6.56
N ARG A 12 -12.17 -15.93 -6.25
CA ARG A 12 -13.55 -15.95 -6.76
C ARG A 12 -13.61 -15.55 -8.23
N ALA A 13 -12.59 -14.88 -8.75
CA ALA A 13 -12.52 -14.52 -10.16
C ALA A 13 -12.08 -15.72 -11.02
N GLY A 14 -12.58 -15.78 -12.26
CA GLY A 14 -12.13 -16.78 -13.24
C GLY A 14 -10.66 -16.56 -13.63
N THR A 15 -10.35 -15.37 -14.13
CA THR A 15 -8.99 -14.93 -14.49
C THR A 15 -8.80 -13.51 -13.95
N PRO A 16 -8.33 -13.34 -12.70
CA PRO A 16 -8.18 -12.01 -12.12
C PRO A 16 -7.07 -11.23 -12.84
N VAL A 17 -7.37 -9.97 -13.16
CA VAL A 17 -6.43 -9.03 -13.77
C VAL A 17 -5.94 -8.06 -12.71
N ALA A 18 -4.62 -7.94 -12.60
CA ALA A 18 -3.94 -6.98 -11.75
C ALA A 18 -3.10 -6.00 -12.58
N VAL A 19 -2.92 -4.80 -12.06
CA VAL A 19 -2.12 -3.74 -12.69
C VAL A 19 -1.02 -3.33 -11.73
N ASP A 20 0.21 -3.25 -12.24
CA ASP A 20 1.29 -2.51 -11.59
C ASP A 20 1.48 -1.18 -12.34
N LEU A 21 0.99 -0.09 -11.76
CA LEU A 21 1.00 1.24 -12.35
C LEU A 21 2.25 2.00 -11.92
N GLY A 22 3.02 2.48 -12.89
CA GLY A 22 4.26 3.21 -12.67
C GLY A 22 5.37 2.32 -12.13
N TYR A 23 5.70 1.23 -12.83
CA TYR A 23 6.74 0.29 -12.40
C TYR A 23 8.17 0.88 -12.46
N GLY A 24 8.35 2.02 -13.13
CA GLY A 24 9.62 2.76 -13.14
C GLY A 24 10.66 2.18 -14.10
N ALA A 25 11.94 2.42 -13.80
CA ALA A 25 13.04 2.13 -14.73
C ALA A 25 13.24 0.63 -15.03
N ALA A 26 12.82 -0.25 -14.12
CA ALA A 26 12.91 -1.69 -14.29
C ALA A 26 11.61 -2.35 -13.84
N PRO A 27 11.11 -3.38 -14.54
CA PRO A 27 9.77 -3.92 -14.32
C PRO A 27 9.70 -4.92 -13.14
N TRP A 28 10.66 -4.91 -12.22
CA TRP A 28 10.75 -5.89 -11.14
C TRP A 28 9.50 -5.93 -10.27
N THR A 29 8.89 -4.78 -10.01
CA THR A 29 7.64 -4.71 -9.25
C THR A 29 6.50 -5.47 -9.92
N ALA A 30 6.36 -5.36 -11.25
CA ALA A 30 5.33 -6.07 -12.00
C ALA A 30 5.62 -7.57 -12.07
N VAL A 31 6.88 -7.96 -12.25
CA VAL A 31 7.34 -9.36 -12.24
C VAL A 31 7.05 -10.01 -10.88
N GLU A 32 7.51 -9.39 -9.80
CA GLU A 32 7.30 -9.87 -8.44
C GLU A 32 5.83 -9.88 -8.04
N LEU A 33 5.04 -8.91 -8.54
CA LEU A 33 3.60 -8.87 -8.30
C LEU A 33 2.94 -10.11 -8.90
N LEU A 34 3.26 -10.47 -10.14
CA LEU A 34 2.73 -11.68 -10.77
C LEU A 34 3.09 -12.92 -9.95
N ASP A 35 4.38 -13.09 -9.63
CA ASP A 35 4.86 -14.27 -8.90
C ASP A 35 4.14 -14.42 -7.55
N ARG A 36 4.02 -13.31 -6.80
CA ARG A 36 3.35 -13.33 -5.49
C ARG A 36 1.85 -13.56 -5.61
N LEU A 37 1.16 -12.96 -6.58
CA LEU A 37 -0.29 -13.16 -6.74
C LEU A 37 -0.63 -14.58 -7.19
N ARG A 38 0.22 -15.20 -8.03
CA ARG A 38 0.03 -16.60 -8.44
C ARG A 38 0.17 -17.60 -7.30
N THR A 39 0.84 -17.25 -6.19
CA THR A 39 0.81 -18.08 -4.97
C THR A 39 -0.58 -18.11 -4.31
N ALA A 40 -1.44 -17.12 -4.57
CA ALA A 40 -2.78 -17.03 -4.01
C ALA A 40 -3.88 -17.45 -5.01
N GLU A 41 -3.70 -17.15 -6.30
CA GLU A 41 -4.57 -17.56 -7.42
C GLU A 41 -3.72 -17.74 -8.70
N PRO A 42 -3.41 -18.99 -9.12
CA PRO A 42 -2.51 -19.29 -10.23
C PRO A 42 -2.92 -18.68 -11.58
N ARG A 43 -4.21 -18.43 -11.82
CA ARG A 43 -4.72 -17.85 -13.07
C ARG A 43 -4.56 -16.33 -13.16
N THR A 44 -4.00 -15.69 -12.13
CA THR A 44 -3.78 -14.23 -12.15
C THR A 44 -2.88 -13.83 -13.31
N VAL A 45 -3.28 -12.74 -13.97
CA VAL A 45 -2.47 -12.04 -14.97
C VAL A 45 -2.19 -10.61 -14.50
N VAL A 46 -1.03 -10.08 -14.86
CA VAL A 46 -0.55 -8.74 -14.48
C VAL A 46 -0.24 -7.93 -15.74
N ALA A 47 -0.72 -6.70 -15.78
CA ALA A 47 -0.27 -5.68 -16.72
C ALA A 47 0.62 -4.66 -15.98
N GLY A 48 1.88 -4.53 -16.39
CA GLY A 48 2.72 -3.40 -16.02
C GLY A 48 2.40 -2.21 -16.90
N ILE A 49 2.05 -1.07 -16.31
CA ILE A 49 1.69 0.15 -17.03
C ILE A 49 2.70 1.25 -16.69
N GLU A 50 3.27 1.89 -17.70
CA GLU A 50 4.24 2.98 -17.53
C GLU A 50 4.03 4.07 -18.60
N ILE A 51 4.21 5.32 -18.18
CA ILE A 51 3.96 6.51 -19.00
C ILE A 51 5.12 6.82 -19.96
N ASP A 52 6.30 6.30 -19.66
CA ASP A 52 7.50 6.48 -20.48
C ASP A 52 7.60 5.32 -21.50
N PRO A 53 7.44 5.58 -22.81
CA PRO A 53 7.48 4.54 -23.82
C PRO A 53 8.84 3.83 -23.92
N GLU A 54 9.94 4.50 -23.55
CA GLU A 54 11.27 3.87 -23.55
C GLU A 54 11.38 2.82 -22.44
N ARG A 55 10.81 3.09 -21.26
CA ARG A 55 10.72 2.11 -20.16
C ARG A 55 9.80 0.94 -20.51
N VAL A 56 8.74 1.19 -21.28
CA VAL A 56 7.88 0.12 -21.83
C VAL A 56 8.66 -0.76 -22.77
N ALA A 57 9.40 -0.17 -23.72
CA ALA A 57 10.26 -0.93 -24.63
C ALA A 57 11.32 -1.74 -23.87
N ALA A 58 11.98 -1.15 -22.87
CA ALA A 58 12.96 -1.82 -22.03
C ALA A 58 12.39 -2.95 -21.17
N ALA A 59 11.09 -2.91 -20.85
CA ALA A 59 10.41 -3.95 -20.09
C ALA A 59 9.97 -5.15 -20.94
N GLN A 60 9.78 -4.99 -22.26
CA GLN A 60 9.28 -6.05 -23.15
C GLN A 60 10.07 -7.38 -23.07
N PRO A 61 11.40 -7.41 -22.92
CA PRO A 61 12.14 -8.67 -22.76
C PRO A 61 11.74 -9.50 -21.53
N TYR A 62 11.08 -8.88 -20.54
CA TYR A 62 10.58 -9.55 -19.33
C TYR A 62 9.13 -10.03 -19.47
N ALA A 63 8.46 -9.73 -20.58
CA ALA A 63 7.11 -10.20 -20.84
C ALA A 63 7.09 -11.73 -20.92
N ARG A 64 6.06 -12.35 -20.34
CA ARG A 64 5.91 -13.81 -20.27
C ARG A 64 4.45 -14.17 -20.06
N GLU A 65 4.15 -15.46 -19.97
CA GLU A 65 2.78 -15.93 -19.72
C GLU A 65 2.17 -15.27 -18.47
N GLY A 66 1.13 -14.48 -18.69
CA GLY A 66 0.41 -13.71 -17.66
C GLY A 66 1.08 -12.41 -17.21
N LEU A 67 2.14 -11.95 -17.88
CA LEU A 67 2.73 -10.62 -17.67
C LEU A 67 2.89 -9.88 -18.99
N THR A 68 2.22 -8.74 -19.10
CA THR A 68 2.34 -7.83 -20.25
C THR A 68 2.78 -6.43 -19.80
N PHE A 69 3.37 -5.67 -20.72
CA PHE A 69 3.76 -4.28 -20.51
C PHE A 69 3.06 -3.37 -21.51
N VAL A 70 2.41 -2.33 -21.01
CA VAL A 70 1.54 -1.44 -21.78
C VAL A 70 1.92 0.01 -21.51
N HIS A 71 2.00 0.82 -22.56
CA HIS A 71 2.17 2.26 -22.42
C HIS A 71 0.85 2.91 -21.97
N GLY A 72 0.92 3.70 -20.90
CA GLY A 72 -0.22 4.43 -20.36
C GLY A 72 -0.01 4.95 -18.94
N GLY A 73 -1.07 5.47 -18.35
CA GLY A 73 -1.07 6.03 -17.01
C GLY A 73 -2.40 5.79 -16.28
N PHE A 74 -2.96 6.86 -15.69
CA PHE A 74 -4.17 6.80 -14.86
C PHE A 74 -5.44 6.42 -15.60
N GLU A 75 -5.44 6.47 -16.94
CA GLU A 75 -6.51 5.94 -17.77
C GLU A 75 -6.57 4.41 -17.76
N VAL A 76 -5.47 3.72 -17.37
CA VAL A 76 -5.37 2.25 -17.28
C VAL A 76 -5.91 1.61 -18.58
N PRO A 77 -5.15 1.65 -19.70
CA PRO A 77 -5.64 1.31 -21.03
C PRO A 77 -5.80 -0.21 -21.24
N LEU A 78 -6.69 -0.82 -20.45
CA LEU A 78 -7.12 -2.21 -20.54
C LEU A 78 -8.60 -2.26 -20.94
N ASP A 79 -8.96 -3.26 -21.76
CA ASP A 79 -10.35 -3.53 -22.16
C ASP A 79 -11.20 -4.11 -21.01
N VAL A 80 -10.52 -4.63 -19.98
CA VAL A 80 -11.11 -5.27 -18.81
C VAL A 80 -10.88 -4.43 -17.57
N ARG A 81 -11.84 -4.48 -16.64
CA ARG A 81 -11.71 -3.82 -15.34
C ARG A 81 -10.83 -4.67 -14.41
N PRO A 82 -9.65 -4.20 -13.97
CA PRO A 82 -8.80 -4.97 -13.07
C PRO A 82 -9.44 -5.14 -11.68
N LEU A 83 -9.13 -6.25 -11.03
CA LEU A 83 -9.43 -6.48 -9.62
C LEU A 83 -8.41 -5.80 -8.71
N LEU A 84 -7.20 -5.56 -9.19
CA LEU A 84 -6.16 -4.90 -8.41
C LEU A 84 -5.45 -3.84 -9.25
N ILE A 85 -5.28 -2.65 -8.69
CA ILE A 85 -4.30 -1.67 -9.16
C ILE A 85 -3.34 -1.40 -8.01
N ARG A 86 -2.04 -1.66 -8.22
CA ARG A 86 -0.96 -1.21 -7.33
C ARG A 86 -0.36 0.05 -7.92
N ALA A 87 -0.26 1.11 -7.12
CA ALA A 87 0.36 2.39 -7.49
C ALA A 87 1.31 2.84 -6.37
N ALA A 88 2.51 2.26 -6.31
CA ALA A 88 3.49 2.60 -5.29
C ALA A 88 4.48 3.66 -5.81
N ASN A 89 4.72 4.71 -5.02
CA ASN A 89 5.60 5.85 -5.33
C ASN A 89 5.18 6.69 -6.55
N VAL A 90 3.95 6.51 -7.06
CA VAL A 90 3.44 7.19 -8.27
C VAL A 90 3.03 8.64 -7.97
N LEU A 91 2.31 8.87 -6.87
CA LEU A 91 1.69 10.18 -6.59
C LEU A 91 2.59 11.18 -5.84
N ARG A 92 3.87 10.84 -5.58
CA ARG A 92 4.75 11.64 -4.71
C ARG A 92 4.98 13.07 -5.22
N GLN A 93 4.97 13.25 -6.54
CA GLN A 93 5.23 14.53 -7.21
C GLN A 93 3.96 15.34 -7.50
N TYR A 94 2.78 14.78 -7.22
CA TYR A 94 1.50 15.46 -7.44
C TYR A 94 1.17 16.38 -6.27
N ASP A 95 0.32 17.37 -6.50
CA ASP A 95 -0.21 18.23 -5.46
C ASP A 95 -1.30 17.50 -4.65
N GLU A 96 -1.53 17.95 -3.40
CA GLU A 96 -2.45 17.26 -2.47
C GLU A 96 -3.90 17.24 -2.99
N ASP A 97 -4.34 18.32 -3.63
CA ASP A 97 -5.65 18.47 -4.24
C ASP A 97 -5.86 17.58 -5.48
N GLN A 98 -4.78 17.22 -6.18
CA GLN A 98 -4.81 16.31 -7.32
C GLN A 98 -4.99 14.84 -6.92
N VAL A 99 -4.64 14.46 -5.68
CA VAL A 99 -4.70 13.06 -5.23
C VAL A 99 -6.12 12.51 -5.29
N ALA A 100 -7.11 13.30 -4.85
CA ALA A 100 -8.51 12.87 -4.83
C ALA A 100 -9.05 12.62 -6.26
N GLU A 101 -8.69 13.47 -7.23
CA GLU A 101 -9.07 13.29 -8.63
C GLU A 101 -8.43 12.03 -9.22
N VAL A 102 -7.14 11.81 -8.97
CA VAL A 102 -6.42 10.62 -9.45
C VAL A 102 -7.00 9.34 -8.83
N TRP A 103 -7.29 9.34 -7.54
CA TRP A 103 -7.98 8.23 -6.88
C TRP A 103 -9.34 7.95 -7.51
N GLY A 104 -10.16 8.97 -7.76
CA GLY A 104 -11.45 8.84 -8.43
C GLY A 104 -11.32 8.19 -9.82
N ARG A 105 -10.35 8.66 -10.62
CA ARG A 105 -10.05 8.08 -11.94
C ARG A 105 -9.66 6.61 -11.85
N LEU A 106 -8.69 6.26 -10.99
CA LEU A 106 -8.23 4.88 -10.83
C LEU A 106 -9.33 3.96 -10.28
N CYS A 107 -10.08 4.40 -9.27
CA CYS A 107 -11.18 3.64 -8.69
C CYS A 107 -12.30 3.39 -9.72
N SER A 108 -12.55 4.35 -10.62
CA SER A 108 -13.54 4.19 -11.70
C SER A 108 -13.19 3.09 -12.72
N ARG A 109 -11.91 2.67 -12.77
CA ARG A 109 -11.42 1.59 -13.65
C ARG A 109 -11.50 0.21 -12.98
N LEU A 110 -11.64 0.15 -11.66
CA LEU A 110 -11.72 -1.12 -10.93
C LEU A 110 -12.98 -1.92 -11.30
N ALA A 111 -12.88 -3.24 -11.14
CA ALA A 111 -14.03 -4.12 -11.07
C ALA A 111 -14.84 -3.85 -9.76
N PRO A 112 -16.11 -4.30 -9.63
CA PRO A 112 -16.93 -4.03 -8.45
C PRO A 112 -16.31 -4.47 -7.11
N ASP A 113 -15.61 -5.61 -7.11
CA ASP A 113 -14.91 -6.13 -5.93
C ASP A 113 -13.43 -5.68 -5.91
N GLY A 114 -13.04 -4.70 -6.72
CA GLY A 114 -11.65 -4.33 -6.94
C GLY A 114 -10.99 -3.58 -5.78
N LEU A 115 -9.66 -3.48 -5.86
CA LEU A 115 -8.81 -2.82 -4.88
C LEU A 115 -7.75 -1.97 -5.57
N LEU A 116 -7.65 -0.71 -5.19
CA LEU A 116 -6.49 0.14 -5.45
C LEU A 116 -5.62 0.18 -4.18
N VAL A 117 -4.31 0.00 -4.36
CA VAL A 117 -3.31 0.15 -3.30
C VAL A 117 -2.34 1.24 -3.72
N GLU A 118 -2.49 2.41 -3.12
CA GLU A 118 -1.65 3.59 -3.36
C GLU A 118 -0.77 3.83 -2.14
N GLY A 119 0.53 4.02 -2.33
CA GLY A 119 1.42 4.23 -1.18
C GLY A 119 2.81 4.69 -1.53
N THR A 120 3.56 5.04 -0.51
CA THR A 120 4.95 5.50 -0.61
C THR A 120 5.85 4.59 0.19
N CYS A 121 6.96 4.13 -0.42
CA CYS A 121 8.01 3.39 0.26
C CYS A 121 9.37 4.07 0.14
N ASP A 122 10.28 3.72 1.06
CA ASP A 122 11.69 4.08 0.93
C ASP A 122 12.36 3.32 -0.23
N GLU A 123 13.58 3.74 -0.58
CA GLU A 123 14.32 3.32 -1.77
C GLU A 123 14.61 1.82 -1.79
N ILE A 124 14.73 1.22 -0.60
CA ILE A 124 15.04 -0.20 -0.39
C ILE A 124 13.82 -1.02 0.08
N GLY A 125 12.64 -0.40 0.16
CA GLY A 125 11.37 -1.07 0.52
C GLY A 125 11.28 -1.58 1.96
N ARG A 126 12.03 -0.99 2.91
CA ARG A 126 11.95 -1.32 4.33
C ARG A 126 10.86 -0.54 5.07
N ARG A 127 10.41 0.60 4.57
CA ARG A 127 9.36 1.43 5.18
C ARG A 127 8.33 1.73 4.12
N HIS A 128 7.06 1.47 4.41
CA HIS A 128 5.98 1.69 3.46
C HIS A 128 4.70 2.05 4.19
N VAL A 129 4.03 3.11 3.75
CA VAL A 129 2.66 3.40 4.15
C VAL A 129 1.79 3.45 2.90
N TRP A 130 0.64 2.78 2.92
CA TRP A 130 -0.30 2.77 1.81
C TRP A 130 -1.74 2.92 2.26
N VAL A 131 -2.54 3.52 1.38
CA VAL A 131 -4.00 3.53 1.44
C VAL A 131 -4.53 2.41 0.54
N ALA A 132 -5.49 1.66 1.07
CA ALA A 132 -6.27 0.72 0.29
C ALA A 132 -7.63 1.33 -0.02
N LEU A 133 -8.02 1.36 -1.29
CA LEU A 133 -9.24 1.97 -1.78
C LEU A 133 -10.08 0.93 -2.55
N GLY A 134 -11.39 0.98 -2.36
CA GLY A 134 -12.35 0.30 -3.22
C GLY A 134 -12.91 1.22 -4.30
N PRO A 135 -13.83 0.73 -5.14
CA PRO A 135 -14.58 1.59 -6.06
C PRO A 135 -15.32 2.74 -5.37
N GLU A 136 -15.66 2.60 -4.09
CA GLU A 136 -16.30 3.62 -3.25
C GLU A 136 -15.31 4.62 -2.63
N GLY A 137 -14.01 4.41 -2.77
CA GLY A 137 -12.97 5.28 -2.20
C GLY A 137 -12.16 4.61 -1.08
N PRO A 138 -11.47 5.42 -0.24
CA PRO A 138 -10.47 4.92 0.71
C PRO A 138 -11.08 4.17 1.89
N ARG A 139 -10.47 3.02 2.23
CA ARG A 139 -10.95 2.09 3.27
C ARG A 139 -10.01 2.06 4.47
N THR A 140 -8.72 1.86 4.24
CA THR A 140 -7.73 1.65 5.31
C THR A 140 -6.39 2.26 4.97
N VAL A 141 -5.63 2.62 6.00
CA VAL A 141 -4.21 2.96 5.92
C VAL A 141 -3.41 1.85 6.61
N THR A 142 -2.39 1.32 5.96
CA THR A 142 -1.48 0.35 6.55
C THR A 142 -0.07 0.93 6.63
N PHE A 143 0.54 0.80 7.81
CA PHE A 143 1.93 1.12 8.06
C PHE A 143 2.73 -0.18 8.11
N ALA A 144 3.84 -0.27 7.39
CA ALA A 144 4.71 -1.43 7.39
C ALA A 144 6.18 -1.04 7.50
N THR A 145 6.93 -1.83 8.26
CA THR A 145 8.36 -1.61 8.43
C THR A 145 9.16 -2.88 8.65
N ARG A 146 10.39 -2.90 8.16
CA ARG A 146 11.40 -3.87 8.58
C ARG A 146 11.80 -3.54 10.01
N LEU A 147 11.26 -4.31 10.96
CA LEU A 147 11.40 -4.08 12.40
C LEU A 147 12.85 -3.95 12.90
N GLY A 148 13.82 -4.61 12.26
CA GLY A 148 15.23 -4.53 12.64
C GLY A 148 15.89 -3.17 12.39
N SER A 149 15.27 -2.29 11.62
CA SER A 149 15.78 -0.95 11.30
C SER A 149 14.83 0.18 11.74
N LEU A 150 13.88 -0.12 12.63
CA LEU A 150 12.95 0.86 13.17
C LEU A 150 13.50 1.45 14.47
N GLU A 151 13.68 2.77 14.53
CA GLU A 151 14.03 3.44 15.78
C GLU A 151 12.76 3.74 16.57
N ARG A 152 11.76 4.33 15.90
CA ARG A 152 10.41 4.57 16.43
C ARG A 152 9.33 4.57 15.33
N PRO A 153 8.06 4.28 15.66
CA PRO A 153 6.98 4.26 14.69
C PRO A 153 6.83 5.53 13.83
N SER A 154 7.04 6.72 14.40
CA SER A 154 6.96 7.99 13.66
C SER A 154 8.01 8.16 12.56
N ASP A 155 9.03 7.31 12.50
CA ASP A 155 9.97 7.25 11.35
C ASP A 155 9.26 6.85 10.04
N LEU A 156 8.03 6.33 10.12
CA LEU A 156 7.19 6.05 8.95
C LEU A 156 6.51 7.29 8.38
N ALA A 157 6.53 8.43 9.09
CA ALA A 157 5.92 9.68 8.64
C ALA A 157 6.46 10.15 7.29
N GLU A 158 7.76 9.99 7.05
CA GLU A 158 8.42 10.36 5.79
C GLU A 158 7.91 9.56 4.58
N ARG A 159 7.20 8.45 4.84
CA ARG A 159 6.60 7.56 3.83
C ARG A 159 5.09 7.61 3.80
N LEU A 160 4.48 8.60 4.46
CA LEU A 160 3.05 8.83 4.31
C LEU A 160 2.70 9.10 2.83
N PRO A 161 1.57 8.59 2.32
CA PRO A 161 1.05 8.95 1.01
C PRO A 161 0.80 10.45 0.91
N LYS A 162 0.74 10.99 -0.31
CA LYS A 162 0.60 12.44 -0.54
C LYS A 162 -0.64 13.02 0.15
N ALA A 163 -1.72 12.23 0.27
CA ALA A 163 -2.94 12.59 0.99
C ALA A 163 -2.77 12.82 2.50
N LEU A 164 -1.67 12.36 3.11
CA LEU A 164 -1.44 12.40 4.56
C LEU A 164 -0.15 13.12 4.96
N ILE A 165 0.87 13.15 4.11
CA ILE A 165 2.21 13.60 4.51
C ILE A 165 2.26 15.05 5.01
N HIS A 166 1.59 15.98 4.32
CA HIS A 166 1.50 17.39 4.73
C HIS A 166 0.54 17.62 5.89
N ARG A 167 -0.25 16.61 6.23
CA ARG A 167 -1.19 16.59 7.36
C ARG A 167 -0.56 16.01 8.62
N ASN A 168 0.69 15.57 8.57
CA ASN A 168 1.41 15.14 9.77
C ASN A 168 1.89 16.33 10.61
N VAL A 169 0.93 17.10 11.15
CA VAL A 169 1.14 18.28 11.98
C VAL A 169 0.24 18.22 13.23
N PRO A 170 0.60 18.90 14.34
CA PRO A 170 -0.24 18.94 15.54
C PRO A 170 -1.69 19.36 15.24
N GLY A 171 -2.64 18.61 15.79
CA GLY A 171 -4.09 18.81 15.56
C GLY A 171 -4.70 17.87 14.53
N GLU A 172 -3.90 17.26 13.65
CA GLU A 172 -4.38 16.30 12.66
C GLU A 172 -4.35 14.85 13.21
N PRO A 173 -5.31 13.99 12.80
CA PRO A 173 -5.40 12.63 13.31
C PRO A 173 -4.16 11.76 13.04
N VAL A 174 -3.53 11.88 11.87
CA VAL A 174 -2.32 11.11 11.52
C VAL A 174 -1.14 11.44 12.44
N HIS A 175 -0.99 12.71 12.84
CA HIS A 175 0.03 13.13 13.78
C HIS A 175 -0.26 12.60 15.19
N ALA A 176 -1.53 12.66 15.63
CA ALA A 176 -1.93 12.09 16.91
C ALA A 176 -1.66 10.57 16.98
N PHE A 177 -2.00 9.84 15.91
CA PHE A 177 -1.75 8.41 15.80
C PHE A 177 -0.27 8.07 15.93
N LEU A 178 0.60 8.73 15.17
CA LEU A 178 2.05 8.46 15.22
C LEU A 178 2.66 8.81 16.58
N ARG A 179 2.21 9.90 17.22
CA ARG A 179 2.62 10.29 18.57
C ARG A 179 2.23 9.24 19.61
N ASP A 180 1.00 8.75 19.55
CA ASP A 180 0.50 7.77 20.51
C ASP A 180 1.15 6.40 20.27
N PHE A 181 1.45 6.08 19.01
CA PHE A 181 2.20 4.88 18.67
C PHE A 181 3.66 4.95 19.16
N ASP A 182 4.33 6.10 19.05
CA ASP A 182 5.65 6.32 19.64
C ASP A 182 5.64 6.12 21.16
N ARG A 183 4.60 6.61 21.84
CA ARG A 183 4.41 6.40 23.28
C ARG A 183 4.26 4.91 23.61
N ALA A 184 3.40 4.20 22.89
CA ALA A 184 3.22 2.77 23.05
C ALA A 184 4.52 1.97 22.81
N TRP A 185 5.31 2.38 21.81
CA TRP A 185 6.61 1.79 21.49
C TRP A 185 7.68 2.04 22.57
N ALA A 186 7.67 3.23 23.18
CA ALA A 186 8.55 3.56 24.30
C ALA A 186 8.19 2.73 25.55
N THR A 187 6.90 2.62 25.88
CA THR A 187 6.40 1.77 26.97
C THR A 187 6.70 0.30 26.74
N ALA A 188 6.73 -0.16 25.49
CA ALA A 188 7.09 -1.53 25.11
C ALA A 188 8.62 -1.81 25.17
N SER A 189 9.47 -0.86 25.58
CA SER A 189 10.93 -1.05 25.66
C SER A 189 11.40 -2.29 26.45
N PRO A 190 10.73 -2.76 27.54
CA PRO A 190 11.14 -4.00 28.21
C PRO A 190 11.09 -5.25 27.33
N TYR A 191 10.29 -5.24 26.25
CA TYR A 191 10.22 -6.34 25.28
C TYR A 191 11.38 -6.34 24.27
N ALA A 192 12.27 -5.34 24.28
CA ALA A 192 13.38 -5.25 23.35
C ALA A 192 14.34 -6.45 23.44
N SER A 193 14.55 -6.99 24.65
CA SER A 193 15.35 -8.20 24.89
C SER A 193 14.75 -9.46 24.26
N LEU A 194 13.44 -9.47 24.00
CA LEU A 194 12.71 -10.55 23.31
C LEU A 194 12.68 -10.34 21.78
N GLY A 195 13.28 -9.25 21.29
CA GLY A 195 13.42 -8.90 19.88
C GLY A 195 12.40 -7.88 19.39
N ALA A 196 12.76 -7.17 18.32
CA ALA A 196 11.97 -6.08 17.72
C ALA A 196 10.54 -6.51 17.34
N ARG A 197 10.35 -7.79 16.95
CA ARG A 197 9.02 -8.35 16.67
C ARG A 197 8.12 -8.38 17.89
N GLN A 198 8.62 -8.82 19.05
CA GLN A 198 7.82 -8.87 20.27
C GLN A 198 7.51 -7.46 20.78
N ARG A 199 8.50 -6.56 20.71
CA ARG A 199 8.30 -5.14 21.02
C ARG A 199 7.24 -4.50 20.13
N TRP A 200 7.27 -4.76 18.82
CA TRP A 200 6.27 -4.26 17.88
C TRP A 200 4.88 -4.78 18.20
N ILE A 201 4.72 -6.09 18.41
CA ILE A 201 3.43 -6.68 18.77
C ILE A 201 2.89 -6.08 20.08
N ALA A 202 3.74 -5.86 21.08
CA ALA A 202 3.34 -5.22 22.33
C ALA A 202 2.90 -3.76 22.14
N ALA A 203 3.65 -2.99 21.34
CA ALA A 203 3.30 -1.61 21.01
C ALA A 203 1.99 -1.50 20.22
N VAL A 204 1.79 -2.38 19.22
CA VAL A 204 0.54 -2.43 18.43
C VAL A 204 -0.65 -2.82 19.33
N ARG A 205 -0.49 -3.77 20.24
CA ARG A 205 -1.53 -4.11 21.23
C ARG A 205 -1.89 -2.91 22.10
N ALA A 206 -0.90 -2.19 22.60
CA ALA A 206 -1.13 -1.02 23.44
C ALA A 206 -1.86 0.09 22.67
N VAL A 207 -1.42 0.46 21.47
CA VAL A 207 -2.08 1.52 20.68
C VAL A 207 -3.49 1.10 20.22
N SER A 208 -3.76 -0.20 20.05
CA SER A 208 -5.10 -0.70 19.70
C SER A 208 -6.15 -0.51 20.80
N GLY A 209 -5.75 -0.15 22.03
CA GLY A 209 -6.67 0.25 23.09
C GLY A 209 -7.32 1.61 22.84
N ASP A 210 -6.62 2.50 22.14
CA ASP A 210 -7.05 3.89 21.88
C ASP A 210 -7.40 4.15 20.41
N TRP A 211 -6.88 3.32 19.49
CA TRP A 211 -7.05 3.46 18.04
C TRP A 211 -7.72 2.22 17.41
N PRO A 212 -8.61 2.41 16.41
CA PRO A 212 -9.32 1.29 15.78
C PRO A 212 -8.39 0.52 14.84
N VAL A 213 -7.69 -0.50 15.33
CA VAL A 213 -6.84 -1.38 14.52
C VAL A 213 -7.69 -2.49 13.90
N THR A 214 -7.59 -2.70 12.59
CA THR A 214 -8.43 -3.66 11.84
C THR A 214 -7.73 -4.96 11.48
N ASP A 215 -6.42 -5.06 11.69
CA ASP A 215 -5.67 -6.28 11.51
C ASP A 215 -5.34 -6.96 12.86
N GLY A 216 -4.49 -7.99 12.82
CA GLY A 216 -4.19 -8.77 14.02
C GLY A 216 -2.77 -9.31 14.03
N ALA A 217 -2.44 -10.07 15.07
CA ALA A 217 -1.09 -10.54 15.36
C ALA A 217 -0.38 -11.24 14.20
N ARG A 218 -1.10 -11.83 13.23
CA ARG A 218 -0.52 -12.40 12.02
C ARG A 218 0.13 -11.35 11.12
N ARG A 219 -0.48 -10.16 10.97
CA ARG A 219 0.10 -9.01 10.26
C ARG A 219 1.15 -8.32 11.10
N TRP A 220 0.91 -8.15 12.40
CA TRP A 220 1.87 -7.49 13.30
C TRP A 220 3.22 -8.20 13.34
N ARG A 221 3.25 -9.54 13.25
CA ARG A 221 4.50 -10.32 13.14
C ARG A 221 5.34 -9.98 11.90
N GLN A 222 4.71 -9.44 10.85
CA GLN A 222 5.35 -8.96 9.62
C GLN A 222 5.79 -7.49 9.71
N GLY A 223 5.57 -6.83 10.84
CA GLY A 223 5.89 -5.41 11.04
C GLY A 223 4.84 -4.47 10.47
N GLU A 224 3.57 -4.92 10.43
CA GLU A 224 2.45 -4.17 9.87
C GLU A 224 1.44 -3.77 10.97
N ILE A 225 0.73 -2.67 10.75
CA ILE A 225 -0.47 -2.25 11.49
C ILE A 225 -1.42 -1.53 10.54
N THR A 226 -2.71 -1.87 10.61
CA THR A 226 -3.74 -1.34 9.72
C THR A 226 -4.83 -0.64 10.51
N VAL A 227 -5.23 0.56 10.10
CA VAL A 227 -6.34 1.32 10.67
C VAL A 227 -7.32 1.77 9.57
N PRO A 228 -8.61 1.98 9.86
CA PRO A 228 -9.57 2.57 8.93
C PRO A 228 -9.10 3.94 8.45
N TRP A 229 -9.38 4.26 7.19
CA TRP A 229 -9.09 5.57 6.62
C TRP A 229 -9.73 6.68 7.44
N ASP A 230 -10.99 6.51 7.86
CA ASP A 230 -11.72 7.53 8.62
C ASP A 230 -11.06 7.91 9.95
N ALA A 231 -10.26 7.01 10.54
CA ALA A 231 -9.51 7.34 11.76
C ALA A 231 -8.34 8.31 11.49
N LEU A 232 -7.81 8.32 10.27
CA LEU A 232 -6.66 9.15 9.87
C LEU A 232 -7.03 10.24 8.86
N ARG A 233 -8.29 10.29 8.41
CA ARG A 233 -8.76 11.23 7.41
C ARG A 233 -8.42 12.65 7.87
N PRO A 234 -7.78 13.49 7.01
CA PRO A 234 -7.48 14.86 7.37
C PRO A 234 -8.73 15.60 7.82
N SER A 235 -8.59 16.42 8.85
CA SER A 235 -9.68 17.30 9.27
C SER A 235 -9.92 18.31 8.14
N GLY A 236 -11.17 18.48 7.73
CA GLY A 236 -11.53 19.50 6.73
C GLY A 236 -11.03 20.87 7.21
N ARG A 237 -10.53 21.70 6.29
CA ARG A 237 -10.44 23.13 6.53
C ARG A 237 -11.82 23.77 6.37
#